data_AF-A0A6P1VSX0-F1
#
_entry.id   AF-A0A6P1VSX0-F1
#
_cell.length_a   1.000
_cell.length_b   1.000
_cell.length_c   1.000
_cell.angle_alpha   90.00
_cell.angle_beta   90.00
_cell.angle_gamma   90.00
#
_symmetry.space_group_name_H-M   'P 1'
#
loop_
_entity.id
_entity.type
_entity.pdbx_description
1 polymer ?
#
loop_
_entity_poly.entity_id
_entity_poly.type
_entity_poly.pdbx_seq_one_letter_code
_entity_poly.pdbx_strand_id
1 'polypeptide(L)' 'MQEIIGIRDKLKREVEELDGGYATIAKLLKTSTSNVHKTLGEQNIPRLTTLETIKDAVDTARKKQLARISQLNA' A
#
# COMPACT_ATOMS: atom_id res chain seq x y z
N MET A 1 -1.53 20.23 -2.67
CA MET A 1 -0.43 19.50 -3.35
C MET A 1 0.56 18.90 -2.34
N GLN A 2 1.03 19.68 -1.35
CA GLN A 2 1.82 19.15 -0.22
C GLN A 2 1.09 18.01 0.53
N GLU A 3 -0.22 18.11 0.70
CA GLU A 3 -1.03 17.05 1.33
C GLU A 3 -1.01 15.72 0.57
N ILE A 4 -1.07 15.76 -0.77
CA ILE A 4 -1.02 14.56 -1.62
C ILE A 4 0.33 13.85 -1.49
N ILE A 5 1.41 14.62 -1.42
CA ILE A 5 2.77 14.11 -1.19
C ILE A 5 2.85 13.47 0.20
N GLY A 6 2.32 14.14 1.23
CA GLY A 6 2.28 13.58 2.59
C GLY A 6 1.48 12.28 2.69
N ILE A 7 0.34 12.19 2.01
CA ILE A 7 -0.47 10.96 1.95
C ILE A 7 0.29 9.84 1.23
N ARG A 8 0.91 10.15 0.08
CA ARG A 8 1.76 9.20 -0.65
C ARG A 8 2.87 8.64 0.22
N ASP A 9 3.61 9.50 0.93
CA ASP A 9 4.73 9.08 1.77
C ASP A 9 4.28 8.27 2.98
N LYS A 10 3.13 8.60 3.55
CA LYS A 10 2.49 7.79 4.58
C LYS A 10 2.12 6.40 4.05
N LEU A 11 1.45 6.33 2.91
CA LEU A 11 1.09 5.06 2.26
C LEU A 11 2.33 4.24 1.91
N LYS A 12 3.41 4.88 1.43
CA LYS A 12 4.70 4.22 1.16
C LYS A 12 5.18 3.45 2.40
N ARG A 13 5.21 4.10 3.56
CA ARG A 13 5.60 3.48 4.83
C ARG A 13 4.65 2.36 5.25
N GLU A 14 3.34 2.60 5.16
CA GLU A 14 2.34 1.58 5.51
C GLU A 14 2.45 0.33 4.62
N VAL A 15 2.83 0.50 3.34
CA VAL A 15 3.11 -0.61 2.43
C VAL A 15 4.38 -1.36 2.82
N GLU A 16 5.43 -0.66 3.22
CA GLU A 16 6.70 -1.27 3.65
C GLU A 16 6.56 -2.08 4.96
N GLU A 17 5.59 -1.76 5.80
CA GLU A 17 5.26 -2.51 7.02
C GLU A 17 4.47 -3.81 6.77
N LEU A 18 3.92 -4.01 5.57
CA LEU A 18 3.13 -5.20 5.25
C LEU A 18 4.00 -6.41 4.93
N ASP A 19 3.54 -7.59 5.33
CA ASP A 19 4.07 -8.88 4.85
C ASP A 19 3.96 -8.95 3.31
N GLY A 20 5.10 -9.07 2.63
CA GLY A 20 5.21 -9.02 1.17
C GLY A 20 5.10 -7.63 0.54
N GLY A 21 4.91 -6.57 1.34
CA GLY A 21 4.97 -5.17 0.95
C GLY A 21 4.31 -4.80 -0.38
N TYR A 22 5.10 -4.18 -1.27
CA TYR A 22 4.63 -3.76 -2.60
C TYR A 22 4.08 -4.91 -3.46
N ALA A 23 4.56 -6.15 -3.29
CA ALA A 23 4.05 -7.30 -4.05
C ALA A 23 2.63 -7.68 -3.60
N THR A 24 2.35 -7.60 -2.30
CA THR A 24 1.01 -7.83 -1.74
C THR A 24 0.01 -6.82 -2.29
N ILE A 25 0.37 -5.54 -2.32
CA ILE A 25 -0.48 -4.48 -2.88
C ILE A 25 -0.67 -4.68 -4.39
N ALA A 26 0.40 -4.96 -5.14
CA ALA A 26 0.33 -5.19 -6.57
C ALA A 26 -0.63 -6.34 -6.92
N LYS A 27 -0.59 -7.44 -6.13
CA LYS A 27 -1.50 -8.57 -6.27
C LYS A 27 -2.96 -8.18 -6.02
N LEU A 28 -3.25 -7.41 -4.97
CA LEU A 28 -4.60 -6.96 -4.66
C LEU A 28 -5.16 -6.03 -5.75
N LEU A 29 -4.31 -5.18 -6.29
CA LEU A 29 -4.67 -4.23 -7.34
C LEU A 29 -4.60 -4.80 -8.76
N LYS A 30 -4.22 -6.07 -8.92
CA LYS A 30 -4.01 -6.74 -10.22
C LYS A 30 -3.10 -5.93 -11.16
N THR A 31 -2.04 -5.36 -10.60
CA THR A 31 -1.04 -4.55 -11.32
C THR A 31 0.37 -5.06 -11.03
N SER A 32 1.38 -4.47 -11.66
CA SER A 32 2.78 -4.84 -11.41
C SER A 32 3.32 -4.17 -10.15
N THR A 33 4.25 -4.84 -9.46
CA THR A 33 4.98 -4.26 -8.32
C THR A 33 5.69 -2.96 -8.69
N SER A 34 6.24 -2.89 -9.91
CA SER A 34 6.86 -1.68 -10.44
C SER A 34 5.87 -0.51 -10.56
N ASN A 35 4.63 -0.77 -10.97
CA ASN A 35 3.61 0.29 -11.05
C ASN A 35 3.28 0.86 -9.66
N VAL A 36 3.13 0.00 -8.64
CA VAL A 36 2.88 0.46 -7.27
C VAL A 36 4.08 1.26 -6.75
N HIS A 37 5.31 0.77 -6.98
CA HIS A 37 6.53 1.45 -6.57
C HIS A 37 6.70 2.82 -7.26
N LYS A 38 6.38 2.92 -8.56
CA LYS A 38 6.37 4.20 -9.28
C LYS A 38 5.31 5.15 -8.73
N THR A 39 4.14 4.63 -8.40
CA THR A 39 3.03 5.42 -7.89
C THR A 39 3.35 6.05 -6.52
N LEU A 40 3.96 5.28 -5.63
CA LEU A 40 4.38 5.72 -4.29
C LEU A 40 5.80 6.31 -4.26
N GLY A 41 6.44 6.45 -5.42
CA GLY A 41 7.80 6.99 -5.54
C GLY A 41 7.88 8.48 -5.22
N GLU A 42 9.03 8.90 -4.68
CA GLU A 42 9.25 10.26 -4.19
C GLU A 42 9.10 11.36 -5.26
N GLN A 43 9.33 11.00 -6.52
CA GLN A 43 9.22 11.89 -7.68
C GLN A 43 7.81 11.95 -8.29
N ASN A 44 6.88 11.09 -7.85
CA ASN A 44 5.53 11.03 -8.42
C ASN A 44 4.52 11.78 -7.56
N ILE A 45 3.65 12.58 -8.17
CA ILE A 45 2.48 13.19 -7.49
C ILE A 45 1.23 12.47 -8.03
N PRO A 46 0.83 11.33 -7.43
CA PRO A 46 -0.32 10.57 -7.89
C PRO A 46 -1.63 11.31 -7.67
N ARG A 47 -2.67 10.91 -8.42
CA ARG A 47 -4.03 11.42 -8.21
C ARG A 47 -4.57 10.93 -6.87
N LEU A 48 -5.44 11.72 -6.25
CA LEU A 48 -6.10 11.35 -4.99
C LEU A 48 -6.80 9.98 -5.10
N THR A 49 -7.54 9.75 -6.19
CA THR A 49 -8.23 8.47 -6.44
C THR A 49 -7.30 7.26 -6.52
N THR A 50 -6.07 7.46 -7.02
CA THR A 50 -5.05 6.42 -7.03
C THR A 50 -4.54 6.12 -5.62
N LEU A 51 -4.38 7.15 -4.78
CA LEU A 51 -3.99 6.99 -3.38
C LEU A 51 -5.10 6.31 -2.56
N GLU A 52 -6.36 6.65 -2.79
CA GLU A 52 -7.52 5.98 -2.18
C GLU A 52 -7.54 4.49 -2.51
N THR A 53 -7.34 4.16 -3.79
CA THR A 53 -7.27 2.76 -4.24
C THR A 53 -6.12 1.99 -3.56
N ILE A 54 -4.96 2.62 -3.39
CA ILE A 54 -3.82 2.02 -2.68
C ILE A 54 -4.14 1.87 -1.19
N LYS A 55 -4.78 2.85 -0.57
CA LYS A 55 -5.19 2.81 0.85
C LYS A 55 -6.12 1.63 1.13
N ASP A 56 -7.12 1.41 0.28
CA ASP A 56 -8.06 0.29 0.41
C ASP A 56 -7.33 -1.07 0.32
N ALA A 57 -6.34 -1.16 -0.57
CA ALA A 57 -5.50 -2.35 -0.69
C ALA A 57 -4.62 -2.56 0.55
N VAL A 58 -4.04 -1.48 1.10
CA VAL A 58 -3.25 -1.52 2.35
C VAL A 58 -4.11 -1.99 3.52
N ASP A 59 -5.31 -1.45 3.68
CA ASP A 59 -6.22 -1.84 4.76
C ASP A 59 -6.63 -3.30 4.66
N THR A 60 -6.94 -3.75 3.44
CA THR A 60 -7.26 -5.15 3.16
C THR A 60 -6.08 -6.07 3.49
N ALA A 61 -4.86 -5.69 3.09
CA ALA A 61 -3.65 -6.45 3.36
C ALA A 61 -3.36 -6.52 4.86
N ARG A 62 -3.42 -5.38 5.56
CA ARG A 62 -3.20 -5.28 7.00
C ARG A 62 -4.19 -6.13 7.79
N LYS A 63 -5.48 -6.08 7.43
CA LYS A 63 -6.51 -6.92 8.04
C LYS A 63 -6.21 -8.42 7.87
N LYS A 64 -5.79 -8.84 6.67
CA LYS A 64 -5.41 -10.25 6.41
C LYS A 64 -4.17 -10.66 7.18
N GLN A 65 -3.15 -9.81 7.27
CA GLN A 65 -1.94 -10.06 8.02
C GLN A 65 -2.24 -10.22 9.52
N LEU A 66 -3.02 -9.31 10.11
CA LEU A 66 -3.43 -9.40 11.51
C LEU A 66 -4.22 -10.68 11.79
N ALA A 67 -5.14 -11.06 10.90
CA ALA A 67 -5.87 -12.32 11.03
C ALA A 67 -4.93 -13.55 11.00
N ARG A 68 -3.94 -13.57 10.11
CA ARG A 68 -2.94 -14.65 10.04
C ARG A 68 -2.08 -14.71 11.29
N ILE A 69 -1.60 -13.56 11.79
CA ILE A 69 -0.81 -13.50 13.04
C ILE A 69 -1.65 -14.01 14.22
N SER A 70 -2.91 -13.57 14.32
CA SER A 70 -3.81 -14.05 15.38
C SER A 70 -4.04 -15.55 15.33
N GLN A 71 -4.11 -16.15 14.13
CA GLN A 71 -4.25 -17.60 13.97
C GLN A 71 -2.98 -18.37 14.33
N LEU A 72 -1.80 -17.78 14.15
CA LEU A 72 -0.52 -18.40 14.50
C LEU A 72 -0.21 -18.32 16.00
N ASN A 73 -0.79 -17.35 16.70
CA ASN A 73 -0.63 -17.16 18.14
C ASN A 73 -1.70 -17.89 18.99
N ALA A 74 -2.67 -18.54 18.34
CA ALA A 74 -3.74 -19.32 18.99
C ALA A 74 -3.32 -20.78 19.17
#